data_AF-A0A9U5CGB3-F1
#
_entry.id   AF-A0A9U5CGB3-F1
#
_cell.length_a   1.000
_cell.length_b   1.000
_cell.length_c   1.000
_cell.angle_alpha   90.00
_cell.angle_beta   90.00
_cell.angle_gamma   90.00
#
_symmetry.space_group_name_H-M   'P 1'
#
loop_
_entity.id
_entity.type
_entity.pdbx_description
1 polymer ?
#
loop_
_entity_poly.entity_id
_entity_poly.type
_entity_poly.pdbx_seq_one_letter_code
_entity_poly.pdbx_strand_id
1 'polypeptide(L)'
;MTTHAADAGRPADGAASARTAAPVATPPAGAVPPRAANDARAALARTRVWDLPLRLFHWSLVAAVGTALVTGELGGSLMEVHAAAGITVVGLVAFRLVWGLVGSTHSRFLSFAPTPARLAAYLKGRWQGVGHNPLGALSVFALLGFLAAQAVSGLFGNDDITFTGPLFELVDEEVAARITTLHKQFANLLIGLVALHLAAIVFHRVVKRHDLVKPMVTGWAEVPVAELPPAPKGGGVIAFVVAVAVALGAVWVANGGPWKAAPVAASAPPAAASGWGGASTATEAERPAAATADAPGTPATGTTPGATGKPASPAW
;
A
#
# COMPACT_ATOMS: atom_id res chain seq x y z
N MET A 1 100.16 11.91 37.24
CA MET A 1 100.47 12.10 35.80
C MET A 1 99.72 13.34 35.32
N THR A 2 100.32 14.07 34.36
CA THR A 2 99.71 15.02 33.39
C THR A 2 98.28 15.53 33.65
N THR A 3 97.97 16.82 33.90
CA THR A 3 98.32 18.10 33.22
C THR A 3 97.88 18.24 31.76
N HIS A 4 96.79 18.98 31.52
CA HIS A 4 96.44 19.86 30.37
C HIS A 4 94.98 20.35 30.63
N ALA A 5 94.53 21.61 30.46
CA ALA A 5 94.87 22.77 29.61
C ALA A 5 94.54 22.55 28.11
N ALA A 6 93.83 23.42 27.37
CA ALA A 6 93.18 24.72 27.68
C ALA A 6 91.84 24.80 26.87
N ASP A 7 91.23 25.89 26.39
CA ASP A 7 91.56 27.33 26.31
C ASP A 7 90.25 28.18 26.14
N ALA A 8 90.35 29.46 25.75
CA ALA A 8 89.26 30.43 25.64
C ALA A 8 88.56 30.52 24.25
N GLY A 9 87.39 31.17 24.21
CA GLY A 9 86.68 31.53 22.97
C GLY A 9 85.39 32.35 23.22
N ARG A 10 85.40 33.64 22.88
CA ARG A 10 84.34 34.65 23.17
C ARG A 10 83.62 35.10 21.86
N PRO A 11 82.70 36.08 21.90
CA PRO A 11 81.23 35.98 22.00
C PRO A 11 80.47 36.14 20.66
N ALA A 12 79.13 36.08 20.71
CA ALA A 12 78.24 36.84 19.81
C ALA A 12 76.92 37.21 20.52
N ASP A 13 76.34 38.37 20.19
CA ASP A 13 75.24 39.00 20.93
C ASP A 13 73.82 38.51 20.54
N GLY A 14 72.83 38.78 21.40
CA GLY A 14 71.41 38.45 21.13
C GLY A 14 70.43 38.99 22.18
N ALA A 15 70.11 40.28 22.13
CA ALA A 15 69.24 40.94 23.11
C ALA A 15 67.74 40.80 22.78
N ALA A 16 66.91 40.33 23.73
CA ALA A 16 65.44 40.33 23.61
C ALA A 16 64.71 40.39 24.97
N SER A 17 64.48 41.61 25.44
CA SER A 17 63.39 42.08 26.33
C SER A 17 62.60 41.08 27.19
N ALA A 18 62.67 41.24 28.51
CA ALA A 18 61.75 40.58 29.45
C ALA A 18 60.30 41.09 29.26
N ARG A 19 59.32 40.18 29.32
CA ARG A 19 57.89 40.53 29.38
C ARG A 19 57.25 39.95 30.64
N THR A 20 56.76 40.85 31.48
CA THR A 20 56.03 40.57 32.71
C THR A 20 54.80 39.71 32.43
N ALA A 21 54.64 38.61 33.17
CA ALA A 21 53.40 37.83 33.11
C ALA A 21 52.26 38.62 33.78
N ALA A 22 51.23 38.97 33.00
CA ALA A 22 50.01 39.56 33.56
C ALA A 22 49.20 38.49 34.31
N PRO A 23 48.54 38.82 35.42
CA PRO A 23 47.72 37.86 36.17
C PRO A 23 46.51 37.41 35.35
N VAL A 24 46.24 36.10 35.33
CA VAL A 24 45.05 35.53 34.68
C VAL A 24 43.82 35.94 35.50
N ALA A 25 43.03 36.88 34.97
CA ALA A 25 41.79 37.32 35.59
C ALA A 25 40.79 36.16 35.66
N THR A 26 40.40 35.76 36.87
CA THR A 26 39.34 34.78 37.09
C THR A 26 37.99 35.38 36.68
N PRO A 27 37.20 34.75 35.79
CA PRO A 27 35.91 35.30 35.40
C PRO A 27 34.92 35.27 36.58
N PRO A 28 34.02 36.26 36.71
CA PRO A 28 33.06 36.31 37.80
C PRO A 28 32.05 35.16 37.72
N ALA A 29 31.77 34.54 38.87
CA ALA A 29 30.78 33.47 38.98
C ALA A 29 29.37 34.01 38.68
N GLY A 30 28.79 33.57 37.56
CA GLY A 30 27.44 33.97 37.12
C GLY A 30 27.29 34.09 35.59
N ALA A 31 28.38 34.30 34.86
CA ALA A 31 28.34 34.40 33.40
C ALA A 31 28.29 33.02 32.71
N VAL A 32 27.08 32.50 32.45
CA VAL A 32 26.89 31.37 31.53
C VAL A 32 27.33 31.80 30.13
N PRO A 33 28.28 31.11 29.47
CA PRO A 33 28.77 31.53 28.16
C PRO A 33 27.66 31.42 27.10
N PRO A 34 27.60 32.32 26.10
CA PRO A 34 26.52 32.35 25.11
C PRO A 34 26.46 31.13 24.17
N ARG A 35 27.44 30.22 24.24
CA ARG A 35 27.32 28.85 23.69
C ARG A 35 26.32 28.01 24.49
N ALA A 36 26.51 27.85 25.80
CA ALA A 36 25.66 27.00 26.63
C ALA A 36 24.16 27.41 26.62
N ALA A 37 23.86 28.70 26.46
CA ALA A 37 22.50 29.19 26.27
C ALA A 37 21.88 28.81 24.90
N ASN A 38 22.70 28.59 23.87
CA ASN A 38 22.27 28.05 22.57
C ASN A 38 22.29 26.51 22.55
N ASP A 39 23.18 25.86 23.30
CA ASP A 39 23.24 24.40 23.46
C ASP A 39 22.03 23.87 24.25
N ALA A 40 21.34 24.75 25.00
CA ALA A 40 20.02 24.52 25.58
C ALA A 40 18.87 24.48 24.55
N ARG A 41 19.14 24.62 23.24
CA ARG A 41 18.21 24.18 22.18
C ARG A 41 17.98 22.67 22.34
N ALA A 42 16.83 22.32 22.92
CA ALA A 42 16.45 20.98 23.35
C ALA A 42 17.13 19.86 22.55
N ALA A 43 18.13 19.23 23.16
CA ALA A 43 19.00 18.26 22.50
C ALA A 43 18.16 17.21 21.78
N LEU A 44 18.36 17.09 20.46
CA LEU A 44 17.58 16.16 19.64
C LEU A 44 18.21 14.77 19.68
N ALA A 45 17.43 13.81 20.16
CA ALA A 45 17.79 12.40 20.17
C ALA A 45 17.05 11.65 19.06
N ARG A 46 17.75 10.68 18.46
CA ARG A 46 17.24 9.89 17.34
C ARG A 46 16.55 8.62 17.87
N THR A 47 15.24 8.52 17.71
CA THR A 47 14.44 7.36 18.14
C THR A 47 13.83 6.61 16.97
N ARG A 48 13.64 5.29 17.11
CA ARG A 48 13.04 4.46 16.06
C ARG A 48 11.53 4.43 16.26
N VAL A 49 10.79 5.13 15.40
CA VAL A 49 9.32 5.19 15.48
C VAL A 49 8.70 4.03 14.70
N TRP A 50 9.25 3.66 13.53
CA TRP A 50 8.66 2.62 12.68
C TRP A 50 9.58 1.40 12.53
N ASP A 51 9.01 0.21 12.71
CA ASP A 51 9.69 -1.06 12.42
C ASP A 51 9.81 -1.30 10.90
N LEU A 52 10.68 -2.23 10.49
CA LEU A 52 10.91 -2.50 9.07
C LEU A 52 9.65 -3.09 8.39
N PRO A 53 8.95 -4.10 8.96
CA PRO A 53 7.78 -4.67 8.32
C PRO A 53 6.63 -3.69 8.09
N LEU A 54 6.36 -2.76 9.02
CA LEU A 54 5.33 -1.72 8.82
C LEU A 54 5.63 -0.81 7.63
N ARG A 55 6.90 -0.43 7.43
CA ARG A 55 7.32 0.42 6.30
C ARG A 55 7.22 -0.34 4.98
N LEU A 56 7.67 -1.59 4.95
CA LEU A 56 7.55 -2.44 3.76
C LEU A 56 6.07 -2.62 3.37
N PHE A 57 5.21 -3.01 4.33
CA PHE A 57 3.77 -3.05 4.14
C PHE A 57 3.22 -1.76 3.52
N HIS A 58 3.56 -0.59 4.08
CA HIS A 58 3.00 0.68 3.63
C HIS A 58 3.42 1.04 2.20
N TRP A 59 4.70 0.90 1.86
CA TRP A 59 5.17 1.21 0.49
C TRP A 59 4.70 0.18 -0.53
N SER A 60 4.61 -1.10 -0.16
CA SER A 60 3.94 -2.12 -0.98
C SER A 60 2.44 -1.83 -1.16
N LEU A 61 1.76 -1.30 -0.15
CA LEU A 61 0.35 -0.92 -0.23
C LEU A 61 0.14 0.29 -1.13
N VAL A 62 0.99 1.33 -1.02
CA VAL A 62 0.97 2.50 -1.91
C VAL A 62 1.19 2.07 -3.36
N ALA A 63 2.12 1.16 -3.62
CA ALA A 63 2.34 0.60 -4.94
C ALA A 63 1.11 -0.20 -5.44
N ALA A 64 0.62 -1.17 -4.67
CA ALA A 64 -0.50 -2.03 -5.06
C ALA A 64 -1.81 -1.24 -5.27
N VAL A 65 -2.12 -0.25 -4.41
CA VAL A 65 -3.28 0.63 -4.58
C VAL A 65 -3.09 1.55 -5.79
N GLY A 66 -1.90 2.09 -6.01
CA GLY A 66 -1.59 2.89 -7.22
C GLY A 66 -1.78 2.09 -8.51
N THR A 67 -1.28 0.85 -8.55
CA THR A 67 -1.52 -0.08 -9.67
C THR A 67 -3.00 -0.38 -9.84
N ALA A 68 -3.71 -0.76 -8.77
CA ALA A 68 -5.14 -1.08 -8.84
C ALA A 68 -6.00 0.09 -9.35
N LEU A 69 -5.73 1.32 -8.90
CA LEU A 69 -6.42 2.51 -9.39
C LEU A 69 -6.16 2.72 -10.90
N VAL A 70 -4.89 2.81 -11.31
CA VAL A 70 -4.54 3.07 -12.73
C VAL A 70 -5.06 1.96 -13.66
N THR A 71 -5.02 0.70 -13.24
CA THR A 71 -5.50 -0.43 -14.05
C THR A 71 -7.02 -0.60 -14.02
N GLY A 72 -7.69 -0.10 -12.99
CA GLY A 72 -9.15 -0.05 -12.90
C GLY A 72 -9.75 0.97 -13.87
N GLU A 73 -9.27 2.22 -13.81
CA GLU A 73 -9.75 3.36 -14.62
C GLU A 73 -9.40 3.22 -16.13
N LEU A 74 -8.49 2.30 -16.49
CA LEU A 74 -8.14 2.01 -17.88
C LEU A 74 -8.81 0.74 -18.44
N GLY A 75 -9.24 -0.18 -17.57
CA GLY A 75 -9.97 -1.40 -17.93
C GLY A 75 -9.29 -2.32 -18.95
N GLY A 76 -10.10 -3.10 -19.66
CA GLY A 76 -9.65 -4.00 -20.73
C GLY A 76 -8.66 -5.06 -20.24
N SER A 77 -7.59 -5.30 -21.00
CA SER A 77 -6.54 -6.28 -20.64
C SER A 77 -5.75 -5.93 -19.37
N LEU A 78 -5.91 -4.72 -18.82
CA LEU A 78 -5.32 -4.36 -17.52
C LEU A 78 -6.14 -4.89 -16.34
N MET A 79 -7.34 -5.44 -16.55
CA MET A 79 -8.18 -5.99 -15.47
C MET A 79 -7.54 -7.21 -14.78
N GLU A 80 -6.71 -8.00 -15.48
CA GLU A 80 -5.88 -9.04 -14.86
C GLU A 80 -4.87 -8.45 -13.86
N VAL A 81 -4.28 -7.30 -14.20
CA VAL A 81 -3.31 -6.59 -13.35
C VAL A 81 -4.01 -5.92 -12.17
N HIS A 82 -5.22 -5.38 -12.40
CA HIS A 82 -6.10 -4.89 -11.33
C HIS A 82 -6.44 -6.02 -10.35
N ALA A 83 -6.83 -7.21 -10.84
CA ALA A 83 -7.11 -8.38 -10.03
C ALA A 83 -5.91 -8.80 -9.17
N ALA A 84 -4.72 -8.92 -9.78
CA ALA A 84 -3.49 -9.25 -9.07
C ALA A 84 -3.11 -8.18 -8.02
N ALA A 85 -3.33 -6.90 -8.30
CA ALA A 85 -3.13 -5.81 -7.37
C ALA A 85 -4.14 -5.85 -6.20
N GLY A 86 -5.42 -6.11 -6.46
CA GLY A 86 -6.47 -6.28 -5.45
C GLY A 86 -6.19 -7.46 -4.51
N ILE A 87 -5.81 -8.62 -5.06
CA ILE A 87 -5.36 -9.79 -4.31
C ILE A 87 -4.12 -9.47 -3.46
N THR A 88 -3.18 -8.68 -3.98
CA THR A 88 -2.02 -8.20 -3.23
C THR A 88 -2.44 -7.29 -2.07
N VAL A 89 -3.44 -6.42 -2.26
CA VAL A 89 -4.03 -5.60 -1.19
C VAL A 89 -4.71 -6.47 -0.13
N VAL A 90 -5.43 -7.54 -0.47
CA VAL A 90 -6.00 -8.48 0.53
C VAL A 90 -4.90 -9.03 1.44
N GLY A 91 -3.79 -9.53 0.87
CA GLY A 91 -2.65 -10.04 1.63
C GLY A 91 -2.00 -8.97 2.52
N LEU A 92 -1.80 -7.75 2.00
CA LEU A 92 -1.22 -6.63 2.76
C LEU A 92 -2.14 -6.17 3.90
N VAL A 93 -3.46 -6.10 3.69
CA VAL A 93 -4.45 -5.78 4.73
C VAL A 93 -4.46 -6.86 5.81
N ALA A 94 -4.49 -8.14 5.44
CA ALA A 94 -4.41 -9.26 6.39
C ALA A 94 -3.11 -9.22 7.22
N PHE A 95 -1.95 -9.01 6.57
CA PHE A 95 -0.67 -8.78 7.25
C PHE A 95 -0.77 -7.62 8.25
N ARG A 96 -1.35 -6.47 7.84
CA ARG A 96 -1.42 -5.27 8.67
C ARG A 96 -2.35 -5.42 9.87
N LEU A 97 -3.43 -6.18 9.74
CA LEU A 97 -4.32 -6.51 10.85
C LEU A 97 -3.56 -7.33 11.90
N VAL A 98 -2.87 -8.41 11.51
CA VAL A 98 -2.07 -9.23 12.45
C VAL A 98 -0.90 -8.44 13.04
N TRP A 99 -0.11 -7.72 12.23
CA TRP A 99 0.99 -6.88 12.72
C TRP A 99 0.50 -5.73 13.63
N GLY A 100 -0.76 -5.32 13.48
CA GLY A 100 -1.43 -4.37 14.37
C GLY A 100 -1.85 -4.94 15.73
N LEU A 101 -1.73 -6.24 15.93
CA LEU A 101 -1.95 -6.90 17.23
C LEU A 101 -0.62 -7.35 17.86
N VAL A 102 0.29 -7.95 17.08
CA VAL A 102 1.53 -8.58 17.59
C VAL A 102 2.86 -7.86 17.24
N GLY A 103 2.81 -6.78 16.45
CA GLY A 103 3.98 -6.01 16.02
C GLY A 103 4.66 -5.17 17.11
N SER A 104 5.56 -4.26 16.72
CA SER A 104 6.23 -3.37 17.68
C SER A 104 5.26 -2.35 18.34
N THR A 105 5.73 -1.66 19.39
CA THR A 105 4.95 -0.68 20.17
C THR A 105 4.14 0.30 19.31
N HIS A 106 4.74 0.89 18.28
CA HIS A 106 4.08 1.90 17.44
C HIS A 106 3.22 1.32 16.30
N SER A 107 3.43 0.04 15.95
CA SER A 107 2.64 -0.67 14.94
C SER A 107 1.29 -1.17 15.48
N ARG A 108 1.24 -1.50 16.78
CA ARG A 108 0.06 -2.04 17.45
C ARG A 108 -1.06 -1.01 17.63
N PHE A 109 -2.27 -1.34 17.18
CA PHE A 109 -3.45 -0.45 17.18
C PHE A 109 -3.75 0.14 18.56
N LEU A 110 -3.62 -0.66 19.62
CA LEU A 110 -3.92 -0.26 20.99
C LEU A 110 -3.03 0.88 21.52
N SER A 111 -1.81 1.06 21.02
CA SER A 111 -0.94 2.15 21.51
C SER A 111 -1.45 3.52 21.04
N PHE A 112 -1.91 3.62 19.79
CA PHE A 112 -2.33 4.86 19.16
C PHE A 112 -3.86 5.03 18.99
N ALA A 113 -4.67 4.10 19.48
CA ALA A 113 -6.14 4.15 19.37
C ALA A 113 -6.73 5.53 19.77
N PRO A 114 -7.62 6.12 18.95
CA PRO A 114 -8.18 7.45 19.17
C PRO A 114 -9.35 7.42 20.17
N THR A 115 -9.02 7.39 21.47
CA THR A 115 -10.03 7.57 22.54
C THR A 115 -10.62 9.00 22.52
N PRO A 116 -11.88 9.22 22.93
CA PRO A 116 -12.47 10.56 23.00
C PRO A 116 -11.65 11.57 23.81
N ALA A 117 -11.05 11.15 24.93
CA ALA A 117 -10.17 11.99 25.75
C ALA A 117 -8.91 12.45 24.99
N ARG A 118 -8.23 11.55 24.27
CA ARG A 118 -7.08 11.88 23.42
C ARG A 118 -7.47 12.86 22.29
N LEU A 119 -8.62 12.64 21.64
CA LEU A 119 -9.11 13.54 20.59
C LEU A 119 -9.44 14.94 21.15
N ALA A 120 -10.15 15.01 22.28
CA ALA A 120 -10.45 16.27 22.96
C ALA A 120 -9.18 17.00 23.44
N ALA A 121 -8.14 16.27 23.89
CA ALA A 121 -6.84 16.86 24.25
C ALA A 121 -6.11 17.43 23.02
N TYR A 122 -6.13 16.72 21.88
CA TYR A 122 -5.54 17.19 20.62
C TYR A 122 -6.24 18.44 20.08
N LEU A 123 -7.58 18.44 20.04
CA LEU A 123 -8.38 19.62 19.62
C LEU A 123 -8.18 20.83 20.53
N LYS A 124 -7.84 20.62 21.81
CA LYS A 124 -7.47 21.68 22.77
C LYS A 124 -5.98 22.07 22.73
N GLY A 125 -5.19 21.54 21.79
CA GLY A 125 -3.76 21.83 21.63
C GLY A 125 -2.86 21.24 22.73
N ARG A 126 -3.35 20.27 23.51
CA ARG A 126 -2.68 19.69 24.70
C ARG A 126 -2.13 18.28 24.46
N TRP A 127 -2.13 17.79 23.22
CA TRP A 127 -1.60 16.48 22.90
C TRP A 127 -0.07 16.54 22.73
N GLN A 128 0.63 15.68 23.47
CA GLN A 128 2.06 15.43 23.35
C GLN A 128 2.27 13.92 23.11
N GLY A 129 3.21 13.55 22.25
CA GLY A 129 3.52 12.14 21.99
C GLY A 129 4.22 11.88 20.64
N VAL A 130 4.83 10.70 20.53
CA VAL A 130 5.60 10.27 19.34
C VAL A 130 4.88 9.14 18.62
N GLY A 131 4.71 9.27 17.30
CA GLY A 131 3.93 8.36 16.46
C GLY A 131 2.67 9.03 15.91
N HIS A 132 1.57 8.28 15.79
CA HIS A 132 0.30 8.84 15.32
C HIS A 132 -0.33 9.80 16.35
N ASN A 133 -0.61 11.03 15.92
CA ASN A 133 -1.55 11.90 16.64
C ASN A 133 -3.00 11.40 16.46
N PRO A 134 -3.99 11.83 17.28
CA PRO A 134 -5.34 11.26 17.25
C PRO A 134 -6.10 11.42 15.92
N LEU A 135 -5.83 12.46 15.13
CA LEU A 135 -6.39 12.58 13.77
C LEU A 135 -5.70 11.65 12.79
N GLY A 136 -4.37 11.51 12.87
CA GLY A 136 -3.61 10.52 12.10
C GLY A 136 -4.04 9.08 12.43
N ALA A 137 -4.36 8.79 13.69
CA ALA A 137 -4.92 7.52 14.11
C ALA A 137 -6.28 7.27 13.45
N LEU A 138 -7.20 8.23 13.47
CA LEU A 138 -8.49 8.14 12.75
C LEU A 138 -8.30 7.90 11.25
N SER A 139 -7.33 8.59 10.61
CA SER A 139 -6.97 8.35 9.20
C SER A 139 -6.51 6.91 8.95
N VAL A 140 -5.71 6.32 9.84
CA VAL A 140 -5.28 4.90 9.73
C VAL A 140 -6.47 3.94 9.84
N PHE A 141 -7.39 4.13 10.79
CA PHE A 141 -8.55 3.25 10.92
C PHE A 141 -9.54 3.42 9.75
N ALA A 142 -9.77 4.64 9.27
CA ALA A 142 -10.62 4.91 8.11
C ALA A 142 -10.05 4.29 6.83
N LEU A 143 -8.78 4.58 6.49
CA LEU A 143 -8.13 4.02 5.29
C LEU A 143 -8.06 2.50 5.33
N LEU A 144 -7.69 1.89 6.47
CA LEU A 144 -7.61 0.44 6.56
C LEU A 144 -9.00 -0.23 6.48
N GLY A 145 -10.03 0.39 7.08
CA GLY A 145 -11.41 -0.10 7.01
C GLY A 145 -12.01 -0.03 5.60
N PHE A 146 -11.91 1.12 4.93
CA PHE A 146 -12.40 1.26 3.56
C PHE A 146 -11.59 0.44 2.57
N LEU A 147 -10.28 0.28 2.76
CA LEU A 147 -9.46 -0.55 1.87
C LEU A 147 -9.71 -2.05 2.07
N ALA A 148 -10.04 -2.49 3.29
CA ALA A 148 -10.56 -3.84 3.53
C ALA A 148 -11.91 -4.05 2.83
N ALA A 149 -12.83 -3.08 2.91
CA ALA A 149 -14.12 -3.15 2.24
C ALA A 149 -13.99 -3.18 0.70
N GLN A 150 -13.09 -2.37 0.13
CA GLN A 150 -12.74 -2.39 -1.30
C GLN A 150 -12.18 -3.73 -1.74
N ALA A 151 -11.22 -4.26 -0.97
CA ALA A 151 -10.54 -5.51 -1.31
C ALA A 151 -11.51 -6.69 -1.24
N VAL A 152 -12.40 -6.74 -0.24
CA VAL A 152 -13.44 -7.77 -0.11
C VAL A 152 -14.49 -7.65 -1.21
N SER A 153 -15.00 -6.45 -1.52
CA SER A 153 -15.98 -6.29 -2.60
C SER A 153 -15.43 -6.69 -3.98
N GLY A 154 -14.13 -6.44 -4.22
CA GLY A 154 -13.47 -6.86 -5.46
C GLY A 154 -13.44 -8.38 -5.69
N LEU A 155 -13.52 -9.21 -4.63
CA LEU A 155 -13.51 -10.67 -4.77
C LEU A 155 -14.81 -11.25 -5.34
N PHE A 156 -15.93 -10.53 -5.21
CA PHE A 156 -17.24 -10.91 -5.74
C PHE A 156 -17.65 -10.05 -6.95
N GLY A 157 -16.79 -9.11 -7.37
CA GLY A 157 -17.08 -8.23 -8.49
C GLY A 157 -17.10 -8.99 -9.82
N ASN A 158 -17.91 -8.53 -10.75
CA ASN A 158 -17.96 -9.01 -12.13
C ASN A 158 -18.33 -7.82 -13.05
N ASP A 159 -17.81 -7.83 -14.29
CA ASP A 159 -18.04 -6.78 -15.31
C ASP A 159 -18.72 -7.29 -16.60
N ASP A 160 -19.08 -8.58 -16.63
CA ASP A 160 -19.70 -9.30 -17.76
C ASP A 160 -18.85 -9.44 -19.05
N ILE A 161 -17.59 -8.99 -19.07
CA ILE A 161 -16.79 -8.86 -20.31
C ILE A 161 -15.31 -9.28 -20.14
N THR A 162 -14.64 -8.81 -19.09
CA THR A 162 -13.18 -8.89 -18.91
C THR A 162 -12.71 -9.29 -17.50
N PHE A 163 -13.59 -9.28 -16.50
CA PHE A 163 -13.27 -9.53 -15.10
C PHE A 163 -14.40 -10.26 -14.37
N THR A 164 -14.05 -11.40 -13.78
CA THR A 164 -14.90 -12.12 -12.81
C THR A 164 -14.06 -12.42 -11.56
N GLY A 165 -14.54 -11.99 -10.40
CA GLY A 165 -13.85 -12.11 -9.12
C GLY A 165 -13.80 -13.57 -8.61
N PRO A 166 -12.73 -13.99 -7.90
CA PRO A 166 -12.55 -15.42 -7.56
C PRO A 166 -13.57 -16.01 -6.58
N LEU A 167 -14.48 -15.20 -6.02
CA LEU A 167 -15.58 -15.62 -5.15
C LEU A 167 -16.96 -15.30 -5.75
N PHE A 168 -17.05 -14.86 -7.01
CA PHE A 168 -18.31 -14.53 -7.69
C PHE A 168 -19.32 -15.69 -7.66
N GLU A 169 -18.85 -16.92 -7.91
CA GLU A 169 -19.68 -18.15 -7.88
C GLU A 169 -20.31 -18.48 -6.52
N LEU A 170 -19.96 -17.76 -5.44
CA LEU A 170 -20.52 -17.95 -4.10
C LEU A 170 -21.74 -17.06 -3.80
N VAL A 171 -22.17 -16.22 -4.74
CA VAL A 171 -23.30 -15.29 -4.58
C VAL A 171 -24.15 -15.22 -5.85
N ASP A 172 -25.43 -14.86 -5.71
CA ASP A 172 -26.32 -14.64 -6.85
C ASP A 172 -25.89 -13.41 -7.67
N GLU A 173 -26.19 -13.42 -8.98
CA GLU A 173 -25.81 -12.37 -9.95
C GLU A 173 -26.24 -10.96 -9.50
N GLU A 174 -27.46 -10.80 -8.96
CA GLU A 174 -27.94 -9.52 -8.44
C GLU A 174 -27.13 -9.03 -7.23
N VAL A 175 -26.67 -9.95 -6.38
CA VAL A 175 -25.83 -9.65 -5.21
C VAL A 175 -24.43 -9.25 -5.69
N ALA A 176 -23.86 -9.96 -6.66
CA ALA A 176 -22.60 -9.58 -7.28
C ALA A 176 -22.66 -8.19 -7.93
N ALA A 177 -23.70 -7.88 -8.72
CA ALA A 177 -23.88 -6.56 -9.35
C ALA A 177 -24.00 -5.42 -8.31
N ARG A 178 -24.69 -5.67 -7.18
CA ARG A 178 -24.74 -4.74 -6.04
C ARG A 178 -23.36 -4.57 -5.39
N ILE A 179 -22.55 -5.63 -5.29
CA ILE A 179 -21.20 -5.57 -4.73
C ILE A 179 -20.22 -4.86 -5.69
N THR A 180 -20.27 -5.10 -7.01
CA THR A 180 -19.54 -4.32 -8.04
C THR A 180 -19.87 -2.83 -7.92
N THR A 181 -21.15 -2.49 -7.73
CA THR A 181 -21.59 -1.11 -7.53
C THR A 181 -20.97 -0.49 -6.28
N LEU A 182 -20.96 -1.21 -5.15
CA LEU A 182 -20.29 -0.78 -3.92
C LEU A 182 -18.77 -0.65 -4.09
N HIS A 183 -18.12 -1.52 -4.87
CA HIS A 183 -16.69 -1.43 -5.19
C HIS A 183 -16.35 -0.11 -5.91
N LYS A 184 -17.16 0.30 -6.90
CA LYS A 184 -16.99 1.60 -7.59
C LYS A 184 -17.27 2.80 -6.66
N GLN A 185 -18.22 2.69 -5.73
CA GLN A 185 -18.50 3.75 -4.75
C GLN A 185 -17.39 3.88 -3.68
N PHE A 186 -16.88 2.76 -3.16
CA PHE A 186 -15.78 2.75 -2.20
C PHE A 186 -14.45 3.22 -2.83
N ALA A 187 -14.23 2.99 -4.13
CA ALA A 187 -13.06 3.50 -4.85
C ALA A 187 -13.00 5.04 -4.82
N ASN A 188 -14.11 5.69 -5.19
CA ASN A 188 -14.25 7.14 -5.14
C ASN A 188 -14.02 7.71 -3.72
N LEU A 189 -14.55 7.06 -2.69
CA LEU A 189 -14.35 7.47 -1.31
C LEU A 189 -12.90 7.25 -0.83
N LEU A 190 -12.24 6.17 -1.26
CA LEU A 190 -10.82 5.92 -1.00
C LEU A 190 -9.92 6.96 -1.66
N ILE A 191 -10.20 7.35 -2.92
CA ILE A 191 -9.47 8.43 -3.61
C ILE A 191 -9.57 9.73 -2.78
N GLY A 192 -10.77 10.07 -2.29
CA GLY A 192 -10.97 11.22 -1.40
C GLY A 192 -10.20 11.13 -0.07
N LEU A 193 -10.20 9.95 0.57
CA LEU A 193 -9.46 9.71 1.82
C LEU A 193 -7.93 9.73 1.62
N VAL A 194 -7.43 9.23 0.49
CA VAL A 194 -6.02 9.27 0.12
C VAL A 194 -5.59 10.70 -0.20
N ALA A 195 -6.39 11.46 -0.94
CA ALA A 195 -6.13 12.89 -1.20
C ALA A 195 -6.07 13.69 0.10
N LEU A 196 -7.02 13.47 1.04
CA LEU A 196 -7.01 14.08 2.37
C LEU A 196 -5.78 13.68 3.19
N HIS A 197 -5.36 12.41 3.13
CA HIS A 197 -4.16 11.91 3.80
C HIS A 197 -2.87 12.57 3.28
N LEU A 198 -2.73 12.69 1.95
CA LEU A 198 -1.60 13.37 1.31
C LEU A 198 -1.60 14.88 1.64
N ALA A 199 -2.76 15.53 1.60
CA ALA A 199 -2.91 16.93 2.02
C ALA A 199 -2.50 17.14 3.49
N ALA A 200 -2.85 16.21 4.39
CA ALA A 200 -2.43 16.24 5.78
C ALA A 200 -0.91 16.08 5.95
N ILE A 201 -0.25 15.25 5.13
CA ILE A 201 1.23 15.13 5.11
C ILE A 201 1.88 16.44 4.65
N VAL A 202 1.37 17.05 3.56
CA VAL A 202 1.87 18.35 3.05
C VAL A 202 1.67 19.44 4.10
N PHE A 203 0.51 19.50 4.76
CA PHE A 203 0.25 20.44 5.86
C PHE A 203 1.24 20.27 7.02
N HIS A 204 1.55 19.04 7.44
CA HIS A 204 2.54 18.82 8.50
C HIS A 204 3.95 19.24 8.06
N ARG A 205 4.34 18.97 6.81
CA ARG A 205 5.67 19.35 6.29
C ARG A 205 5.83 20.86 6.09
N VAL A 206 4.79 21.56 5.63
CA VAL A 206 4.84 23.00 5.28
C VAL A 206 4.45 23.90 6.45
N VAL A 207 3.30 23.63 7.09
CA VAL A 207 2.72 24.49 8.13
C VAL A 207 3.24 24.13 9.52
N LYS A 208 3.30 22.83 9.86
CA LYS A 208 3.90 22.38 11.13
C LYS A 208 5.42 22.22 11.07
N ARG A 209 6.04 22.29 9.88
CA ARG A 209 7.48 22.07 9.64
C ARG A 209 8.02 20.72 10.17
N HIS A 210 7.14 19.73 10.33
CA HIS A 210 7.47 18.39 10.82
C HIS A 210 7.50 17.40 9.65
N ASP A 211 8.64 16.74 9.44
CA ASP A 211 8.80 15.74 8.37
C ASP A 211 8.24 14.37 8.79
N LEU A 212 7.11 13.98 8.20
CA LEU A 212 6.50 12.65 8.40
C LEU A 212 7.02 11.59 7.41
N VAL A 213 7.65 12.00 6.30
CA VAL A 213 8.10 11.12 5.22
C VAL A 213 9.48 10.54 5.51
N LYS A 214 10.43 11.35 6.00
CA LYS A 214 11.77 10.89 6.42
C LYS A 214 11.69 9.77 7.47
N PRO A 215 10.83 9.83 8.51
CA PRO A 215 10.56 8.69 9.37
C PRO A 215 9.98 7.48 8.65
N MET A 216 9.02 7.67 7.72
CA MET A 216 8.35 6.53 7.06
C MET A 216 9.26 5.77 6.08
N VAL A 217 10.30 6.40 5.54
CA VAL A 217 11.36 5.73 4.77
C VAL A 217 12.42 5.13 5.71
N THR A 218 13.01 5.94 6.60
CA THR A 218 14.20 5.52 7.37
C THR A 218 13.88 4.71 8.63
N GLY A 219 12.67 4.85 9.18
CA GLY A 219 12.21 4.35 10.49
C GLY A 219 12.53 5.25 11.68
N TRP A 220 13.29 6.32 11.48
CA TRP A 220 13.83 7.16 12.57
C TRP A 220 13.21 8.55 12.57
N ALA A 221 12.90 9.05 13.76
CA ALA A 221 12.58 10.46 14.00
C ALA A 221 13.65 11.09 14.91
N GLU A 222 13.84 12.40 14.75
CA GLU A 222 14.55 13.25 15.70
C GLU A 222 13.51 13.89 16.64
N VAL A 223 13.67 13.72 17.95
CA VAL A 223 12.76 14.25 18.99
C VAL A 223 13.56 14.90 20.12
N PRO A 224 13.00 15.89 20.85
CA PRO A 224 13.63 16.41 22.06
C PRO A 224 13.92 15.28 23.08
N VAL A 225 15.09 15.31 23.75
CA VAL A 225 15.43 14.34 24.81
C VAL A 225 14.37 14.29 25.93
N ALA A 226 13.73 15.41 26.24
CA ALA A 226 12.63 15.49 27.20
C ALA A 226 11.34 14.75 26.76
N GLU A 227 11.20 14.43 25.48
CA GLU A 227 10.06 13.74 24.88
C GLU A 227 10.42 12.32 24.40
N LEU A 228 11.61 11.81 24.76
CA LEU A 228 12.11 10.53 24.25
C LEU A 228 11.19 9.37 24.70
N PRO A 229 10.55 8.64 23.76
CA PRO A 229 9.69 7.52 24.13
C PRO A 229 10.53 6.33 24.62
N PRO A 230 9.99 5.48 25.51
CA PRO A 230 10.62 4.21 25.87
C PRO A 230 10.93 3.38 24.62
N ALA A 231 12.08 2.70 24.63
CA ALA A 231 12.53 1.89 23.49
C ALA A 231 11.43 0.90 23.01
N PRO A 232 11.14 0.82 21.68
CA PRO A 232 10.08 -0.04 21.16
C PRO A 232 10.27 -1.51 21.52
N LYS A 233 9.16 -2.20 21.84
CA LYS A 233 9.11 -3.63 22.21
C LYS A 233 8.06 -4.37 21.39
N GLY A 234 8.28 -5.67 21.15
CA GLY A 234 7.43 -6.52 20.31
C GLY A 234 7.86 -6.52 18.83
N GLY A 235 7.15 -7.27 17.98
CA GLY A 235 7.51 -7.44 16.56
C GLY A 235 8.72 -8.36 16.33
N GLY A 236 8.86 -9.44 17.12
CA GLY A 236 9.89 -10.47 16.91
C GLY A 236 9.62 -11.37 15.71
N VAL A 237 10.62 -12.19 15.32
CA VAL A 237 10.57 -13.03 14.11
C VAL A 237 9.35 -13.95 14.06
N ILE A 238 8.96 -14.58 15.19
CA ILE A 238 7.78 -15.44 15.26
C ILE A 238 6.50 -14.66 14.90
N ALA A 239 6.33 -13.44 15.44
CA ALA A 239 5.19 -12.59 15.13
C ALA A 239 5.16 -12.15 13.64
N PHE A 240 6.32 -11.99 13.02
CA PHE A 240 6.44 -11.69 11.59
C PHE A 240 6.08 -12.91 10.74
N VAL A 241 6.61 -14.09 11.05
CA VAL A 241 6.28 -15.36 10.36
C VAL A 241 4.78 -15.67 10.45
N VAL A 242 4.16 -15.48 11.62
CA VAL A 242 2.70 -15.64 11.78
C VAL A 242 1.92 -14.63 10.94
N ALA A 243 2.32 -13.35 10.92
CA ALA A 243 1.66 -12.34 10.10
C ALA A 243 1.79 -12.60 8.59
N VAL A 244 2.94 -13.11 8.14
CA VAL A 244 3.16 -13.53 6.74
C VAL A 244 2.35 -14.78 6.41
N ALA A 245 2.31 -15.79 7.29
CA ALA A 245 1.54 -17.01 7.07
C ALA A 245 0.03 -16.74 6.97
N VAL A 246 -0.52 -15.87 7.83
CA VAL A 246 -1.92 -15.44 7.75
C VAL A 246 -2.19 -14.63 6.49
N ALA A 247 -1.27 -13.76 6.06
CA ALA A 247 -1.39 -13.00 4.83
C ALA A 247 -1.40 -13.90 3.57
N LEU A 248 -0.52 -14.90 3.52
CA LEU A 248 -0.48 -15.89 2.44
C LEU A 248 -1.73 -16.79 2.46
N GLY A 249 -2.22 -17.17 3.64
CA GLY A 249 -3.50 -17.87 3.80
C GLY A 249 -4.70 -17.06 3.29
N ALA A 250 -4.75 -15.77 3.61
CA ALA A 250 -5.79 -14.86 3.11
C ALA A 250 -5.72 -14.71 1.58
N VAL A 251 -4.52 -14.59 1.00
CA VAL A 251 -4.32 -14.59 -0.47
C VAL A 251 -4.78 -15.91 -1.08
N TRP A 252 -4.47 -17.06 -0.48
CA TRP A 252 -4.91 -18.37 -0.98
C TRP A 252 -6.44 -18.51 -0.96
N VAL A 253 -7.10 -18.13 0.13
CA VAL A 253 -8.58 -18.12 0.21
C VAL A 253 -9.19 -17.16 -0.82
N ALA A 254 -8.61 -15.96 -0.97
CA ALA A 254 -9.07 -14.96 -1.93
C ALA A 254 -8.84 -15.35 -3.41
N ASN A 255 -7.98 -16.34 -3.70
CA ASN A 255 -7.81 -16.93 -5.03
C ASN A 255 -8.73 -18.15 -5.26
N GLY A 256 -9.80 -18.29 -4.48
CA GLY A 256 -10.71 -19.45 -4.57
C GLY A 256 -10.15 -20.74 -3.95
N GLY A 257 -9.07 -20.68 -3.19
CA GLY A 257 -8.32 -21.86 -2.71
C GLY A 257 -9.16 -22.99 -2.10
N PRO A 258 -10.05 -22.72 -1.12
CA PRO A 258 -10.94 -23.73 -0.52
C PRO A 258 -12.29 -23.89 -1.25
N TRP A 259 -12.55 -23.09 -2.30
CA TRP A 259 -13.85 -22.99 -2.97
C TRP A 259 -13.85 -23.63 -4.36
N LYS A 260 -12.69 -23.66 -5.03
CA LYS A 260 -12.47 -24.35 -6.30
C LYS A 260 -12.80 -25.83 -6.13
N ALA A 261 -13.86 -26.27 -6.80
CA ALA A 261 -14.17 -27.68 -6.92
C ALA A 261 -12.94 -28.44 -7.47
N ALA A 262 -12.69 -29.64 -6.95
CA ALA A 262 -11.76 -30.56 -7.60
C ALA A 262 -12.23 -30.74 -9.05
N PRO A 263 -11.33 -30.69 -10.06
CA PRO A 263 -11.74 -30.81 -11.46
C PRO A 263 -12.49 -32.12 -11.63
N VAL A 264 -13.77 -32.04 -12.03
CA VAL A 264 -14.62 -33.20 -12.25
C VAL A 264 -13.90 -34.07 -13.26
N ALA A 265 -13.41 -35.23 -12.81
CA ALA A 265 -12.57 -36.10 -13.62
C ALA A 265 -13.35 -36.43 -14.90
N ALA A 266 -12.88 -35.90 -16.04
CA ALA A 266 -13.66 -35.86 -17.27
C ALA A 266 -14.16 -37.27 -17.58
N SER A 267 -15.48 -37.45 -17.52
CA SER A 267 -16.11 -38.74 -17.77
C SER A 267 -15.67 -39.21 -19.14
N ALA A 268 -14.89 -40.30 -19.17
CA ALA A 268 -14.25 -40.76 -20.40
C ALA A 268 -15.32 -40.87 -21.50
N PRO A 269 -15.07 -40.33 -22.71
CA PRO A 269 -16.06 -40.33 -23.77
C PRO A 269 -16.54 -41.78 -23.97
N PRO A 270 -17.87 -42.02 -24.05
CA PRO A 270 -18.42 -43.37 -24.07
C PRO A 270 -17.74 -44.15 -25.20
N ALA A 271 -17.14 -45.29 -24.83
CA ALA A 271 -16.27 -46.04 -25.72
C ALA A 271 -17.01 -46.32 -27.04
N ALA A 272 -16.49 -45.76 -28.14
CA ALA A 272 -17.16 -45.80 -29.42
C ALA A 272 -17.37 -47.27 -29.84
N ALA A 273 -18.63 -47.70 -29.86
CA ALA A 273 -18.97 -49.07 -30.19
C ALA A 273 -18.49 -49.37 -31.61
N SER A 274 -17.54 -50.31 -31.73
CA SER A 274 -16.87 -50.67 -32.97
C SER A 274 -17.76 -51.53 -33.88
N GLY A 275 -18.86 -50.92 -34.35
CA GLY A 275 -19.83 -51.49 -35.29
C GLY A 275 -19.26 -51.64 -36.71
N TRP A 276 -18.23 -52.47 -36.87
CA TRP A 276 -17.72 -52.92 -38.17
C TRP A 276 -18.42 -54.21 -38.60
N GLY A 277 -19.28 -54.11 -39.62
CA GLY A 277 -19.85 -55.29 -40.29
C GLY A 277 -21.22 -55.01 -40.91
N GLY A 278 -21.30 -54.99 -42.24
CA GLY A 278 -22.58 -54.83 -42.96
C GLY A 278 -22.49 -53.98 -44.22
N ALA A 279 -21.76 -54.44 -45.25
CA ALA A 279 -21.80 -53.83 -46.58
C ALA A 279 -22.91 -54.47 -47.43
N SER A 280 -23.75 -53.65 -48.07
CA SER A 280 -24.70 -54.11 -49.08
C SER A 280 -24.94 -53.01 -50.13
N THR A 281 -24.50 -53.26 -51.38
CA THR A 281 -24.62 -52.33 -52.51
C THR A 281 -25.56 -52.87 -53.60
N ALA A 282 -26.70 -52.22 -53.77
CA ALA A 282 -27.56 -52.21 -54.98
C ALA A 282 -28.42 -50.93 -54.87
N THR A 283 -28.50 -49.97 -55.82
CA THR A 283 -28.74 -50.02 -57.29
C THR A 283 -30.25 -50.03 -57.63
N GLU A 284 -30.62 -49.43 -58.78
CA GLU A 284 -31.98 -49.03 -59.22
C GLU A 284 -32.59 -47.84 -58.41
N ALA A 285 -33.34 -46.89 -58.99
CA ALA A 285 -33.80 -46.68 -60.38
C ALA A 285 -33.82 -45.19 -60.80
N GLU A 286 -34.14 -44.90 -62.07
CA GLU A 286 -34.00 -43.59 -62.75
C GLU A 286 -35.38 -42.93 -63.07
N ARG A 287 -35.36 -41.62 -63.44
CA ARG A 287 -36.37 -40.84 -64.22
C ARG A 287 -37.42 -40.00 -63.43
N PRO A 288 -38.08 -38.99 -64.05
CA PRO A 288 -37.44 -37.69 -64.35
C PRO A 288 -38.32 -36.45 -64.03
N ALA A 289 -37.87 -35.26 -64.46
CA ALA A 289 -38.46 -33.95 -64.16
C ALA A 289 -39.79 -33.61 -64.87
N ALA A 290 -40.47 -32.59 -64.33
CA ALA A 290 -41.46 -31.75 -65.02
C ALA A 290 -41.21 -30.27 -64.67
N ALA A 291 -41.46 -29.34 -65.59
CA ALA A 291 -41.18 -27.91 -65.40
C ALA A 291 -42.10 -26.98 -66.20
N THR A 292 -42.54 -25.88 -65.56
CA THR A 292 -43.18 -24.67 -66.11
C THR A 292 -42.84 -23.52 -65.13
N ALA A 293 -42.15 -22.42 -65.49
CA ALA A 293 -42.52 -21.36 -66.44
C ALA A 293 -43.87 -20.72 -66.04
N ASP A 294 -43.95 -19.45 -65.62
CA ASP A 294 -43.57 -18.26 -66.41
C ASP A 294 -43.19 -17.02 -65.53
N ALA A 295 -42.99 -15.84 -66.14
CA ALA A 295 -42.63 -14.55 -65.51
C ALA A 295 -43.53 -13.39 -66.03
N PRO A 296 -43.24 -12.07 -65.88
CA PRO A 296 -42.35 -11.33 -64.96
C PRO A 296 -43.06 -10.20 -64.16
N GLY A 297 -42.36 -9.46 -63.28
CA GLY A 297 -42.92 -8.24 -62.66
C GLY A 297 -42.00 -7.46 -61.70
N THR A 298 -41.67 -6.22 -62.04
CA THR A 298 -40.91 -5.22 -61.25
C THR A 298 -41.37 -3.81 -61.66
N PRO A 299 -41.16 -2.71 -60.88
CA PRO A 299 -40.35 -2.62 -59.65
C PRO A 299 -41.00 -1.85 -58.45
N ALA A 300 -40.27 -1.89 -57.32
CA ALA A 300 -40.09 -0.81 -56.33
C ALA A 300 -41.29 -0.01 -55.78
N THR A 301 -41.64 -0.30 -54.52
CA THR A 301 -41.81 0.73 -53.49
C THR A 301 -40.94 0.37 -52.28
N GLY A 302 -40.45 1.37 -51.54
CA GLY A 302 -39.59 1.17 -50.37
C GLY A 302 -40.07 1.97 -49.16
N THR A 303 -39.27 1.96 -48.09
CA THR A 303 -39.45 2.69 -46.81
C THR A 303 -40.25 1.95 -45.73
N THR A 304 -39.53 1.31 -44.79
CA THR A 304 -39.81 1.20 -43.33
C THR A 304 -38.74 0.29 -42.69
N PRO A 305 -38.51 0.31 -41.35
CA PRO A 305 -38.57 1.44 -40.42
C PRO A 305 -37.33 1.57 -39.51
N GLY A 306 -37.18 2.75 -38.89
CA GLY A 306 -36.66 2.96 -37.51
C GLY A 306 -35.44 2.17 -37.01
N ALA A 307 -34.23 2.66 -37.31
CA ALA A 307 -33.02 2.28 -36.57
C ALA A 307 -32.87 3.15 -35.29
N THR A 308 -33.36 2.67 -34.14
CA THR A 308 -33.16 3.33 -32.83
C THR A 308 -31.74 3.08 -32.31
N GLY A 309 -30.82 3.98 -32.63
CA GLY A 309 -29.46 3.94 -32.10
C GLY A 309 -29.42 4.05 -30.58
N LYS A 310 -29.05 2.96 -29.89
CA LYS A 310 -28.75 2.95 -28.45
C LYS A 310 -27.51 3.83 -28.22
N PRO A 311 -27.56 4.91 -27.43
CA PRO A 311 -26.39 5.73 -27.16
C PRO A 311 -25.36 4.90 -26.38
N ALA A 312 -24.11 4.92 -26.82
CA ALA A 312 -23.01 4.34 -26.06
C ALA A 312 -22.78 5.17 -24.79
N SER A 313 -22.84 4.53 -23.62
CA SER A 313 -22.37 5.14 -22.38
C SER A 313 -20.86 5.35 -22.47
N PRO A 314 -20.32 6.52 -22.06
CA PRO A 314 -18.88 6.74 -22.05
C PRO A 314 -18.21 5.83 -21.01
N ALA A 315 -17.03 5.32 -21.35
CA ALA A 315 -16.24 4.49 -20.45
C ALA A 315 -15.58 5.33 -19.34
N TRP A 316 -15.80 4.89 -18.10
CA TRP A 316 -15.02 5.15 -16.89
C TRP A 316 -15.15 3.90 -15.98
#